data_AF-A0A958K5T4-F1
#
_entry.id   AF-A0A958K5T4-F1
#
_cell.length_a   1.000
_cell.length_b   1.000
_cell.length_c   1.000
_cell.angle_alpha   90.00
_cell.angle_beta   90.00
_cell.angle_gamma   90.00
#
_symmetry.space_group_name_H-M   'P 1'
#
loop_
_entity.id
_entity.type
_entity.pdbx_description
1 polymer ?
#
loop_
_entity_poly.entity_id
_entity_poly.type
_entity_poly.pdbx_seq_one_letter_code
_entity_poly.pdbx_strand_id
1 'polypeptide(L)'
;NHLHRFSEWKQVFFFFSAHLEPGGAFIFDINTEHGLSTYPDEAPVIIRGQNNFMTIEYYHQKKSFIDMQVTIFEQQLDQSFQKLEATITERSFPRERVDFALRTHFKEVRVQDPENRRVTRWSNELLYTCIKSPSCN
;
A
#
# COMPACT_ATOMS: atom_id res chain seq x y z
N ASN A 1 -2.17 -1.60 2.27
CA ASN A 1 -1.53 -2.93 2.52
C ASN A 1 -2.48 -4.02 3.07
N HIS A 2 -3.06 -4.88 2.25
CA HIS A 2 -4.09 -5.86 2.70
C HIS A 2 -3.57 -7.26 3.08
N LEU A 3 -2.27 -7.52 2.95
CA LEU A 3 -1.67 -8.79 3.36
C LEU A 3 -1.22 -8.70 4.82
N HIS A 4 -1.87 -9.46 5.72
CA HIS A 4 -1.73 -9.26 7.16
C HIS A 4 -0.58 -10.06 7.79
N ARG A 5 -0.06 -11.08 7.11
CA ARG A 5 1.08 -11.88 7.57
C ARG A 5 2.27 -11.63 6.67
N PHE A 6 3.46 -11.50 7.27
CA PHE A 6 4.68 -11.29 6.49
C PHE A 6 4.99 -12.47 5.54
N SER A 7 4.51 -13.68 5.85
CA SER A 7 4.62 -14.82 4.95
C SER A 7 3.85 -14.62 3.63
N GLU A 8 2.72 -13.92 3.66
CA GLU A 8 1.92 -13.61 2.47
C GLU A 8 2.66 -12.61 1.57
N TRP A 9 3.32 -11.61 2.15
CA TRP A 9 4.17 -10.67 1.42
C TRP A 9 5.31 -11.40 0.70
N LYS A 10 6.03 -12.27 1.43
CA LYS A 10 7.10 -13.10 0.84
C LYS A 10 6.57 -13.99 -0.29
N GLN A 11 5.38 -14.53 -0.14
CA GLN A 11 4.76 -15.37 -1.15
C GLN A 11 4.44 -14.57 -2.42
N VAL A 12 3.94 -13.34 -2.29
CA VAL A 12 3.75 -12.42 -3.42
C VAL A 12 5.08 -12.09 -4.09
N PHE A 13 6.12 -11.75 -3.32
CA PHE A 13 7.45 -11.45 -3.88
C PHE A 13 8.02 -12.64 -4.66
N PHE A 14 7.91 -13.85 -4.10
CA PHE A 14 8.27 -15.09 -4.79
C PHE A 14 7.48 -15.26 -6.09
N PHE A 15 6.15 -15.13 -6.05
CA PHE A 15 5.32 -15.32 -7.25
C PHE A 15 5.66 -14.32 -8.35
N PHE A 16 5.79 -13.03 -8.04
CA PHE A 16 6.21 -12.05 -9.05
C PHE A 16 7.59 -12.37 -9.60
N SER A 17 8.56 -12.76 -8.75
CA SER A 17 9.88 -13.16 -9.22
C SER A 17 9.84 -14.40 -10.13
N ALA A 18 8.92 -15.34 -9.88
CA ALA A 18 8.77 -16.54 -10.70
C ALA A 18 8.13 -16.23 -12.06
N HIS A 19 7.12 -15.36 -12.09
CA HIS A 19 6.33 -15.08 -13.30
C HIS A 19 6.93 -14.01 -14.22
N LEU A 20 7.79 -13.13 -13.70
CA LEU A 20 8.41 -12.10 -14.53
C LEU A 20 9.44 -12.71 -15.50
N GLU A 21 9.49 -12.18 -16.71
CA GLU A 21 10.59 -12.44 -17.63
C GLU A 21 11.90 -11.83 -17.11
N PRO A 22 13.06 -12.31 -17.58
CA PRO A 22 14.36 -11.66 -17.38
C PRO A 22 14.31 -10.15 -17.68
N GLY A 23 14.66 -9.31 -16.70
CA GLY A 23 14.57 -7.85 -16.82
C GLY A 23 13.17 -7.24 -16.59
N GLY A 24 12.15 -8.06 -16.34
CA GLY A 24 10.81 -7.61 -15.97
C GLY A 24 10.78 -6.88 -14.62
N ALA A 25 9.84 -5.96 -14.48
CA ALA A 25 9.68 -5.12 -13.29
C ALA A 25 8.44 -5.49 -12.47
N PHE A 26 8.61 -5.58 -11.15
CA PHE A 26 7.53 -5.58 -10.18
C PHE A 26 7.51 -4.22 -9.48
N ILE A 27 6.45 -3.44 -9.71
CA ILE A 27 6.27 -2.08 -9.19
C ILE A 27 5.05 -2.06 -8.30
N PHE A 28 5.21 -1.59 -7.06
CA PHE A 28 4.13 -1.52 -6.08
C PHE A 28 4.49 -0.50 -5.00
N ASP A 29 3.50 0.16 -4.43
CA ASP A 29 3.64 0.96 -3.23
C ASP A 29 3.25 0.19 -1.97
N ILE A 30 3.70 0.70 -0.82
CA ILE A 30 3.22 0.29 0.50
C ILE A 30 3.05 1.50 1.40
N ASN A 31 2.02 1.47 2.24
CA ASN A 31 1.97 2.31 3.43
C ASN A 31 3.00 1.81 4.45
N THR A 32 3.81 2.70 5.04
CA THR A 32 4.82 2.33 6.04
C THR A 32 4.22 2.20 7.43
N GLU A 33 4.94 1.61 8.38
CA GLU A 33 4.50 1.63 9.79
C GLU A 33 4.33 3.05 10.33
N HIS A 34 5.13 4.01 9.84
CA HIS A 34 4.97 5.41 10.19
C HIS A 34 3.69 6.00 9.58
N GLY A 35 3.45 5.81 8.27
CA GLY A 35 2.23 6.32 7.62
C GLY A 35 0.96 5.76 8.26
N LEU A 36 0.92 4.45 8.52
CA LEU A 36 -0.21 3.84 9.24
C LEU A 36 -0.35 4.38 10.67
N SER A 37 0.70 4.90 11.29
CA SER A 37 0.62 5.51 12.62
C SER A 37 0.09 6.94 12.61
N THR A 38 0.24 7.67 11.49
CA THR A 38 -0.15 9.09 11.38
C THR A 38 -1.53 9.29 10.78
N TYR A 39 -2.04 8.36 9.95
CA TYR A 39 -3.33 8.53 9.28
C TYR A 39 -4.53 8.82 10.19
N PRO A 40 -4.64 8.28 11.43
CA PRO A 40 -5.72 8.66 12.33
C PRO A 40 -5.72 10.13 12.73
N ASP A 41 -4.54 10.76 12.80
CA ASP A 41 -4.42 12.20 13.13
C ASP A 41 -4.81 13.10 11.95
N GLU A 42 -4.80 12.55 10.73
CA GLU A 42 -5.17 13.23 9.49
C GLU A 42 -6.63 12.98 9.06
N ALA A 43 -7.38 12.19 9.84
CA ALA A 43 -8.76 11.81 9.58
C ALA A 43 -9.78 12.86 10.07
N PRO A 44 -10.99 12.93 9.45
CA PRO A 44 -11.42 12.20 8.27
C PRO A 44 -10.88 12.81 6.97
N VAL A 45 -10.47 11.95 6.03
CA VAL A 45 -10.14 12.38 4.67
C VAL A 45 -11.43 12.46 3.86
N ILE A 46 -11.67 13.60 3.21
CA ILE A 46 -12.84 13.81 2.35
C ILE A 46 -12.38 14.00 0.91
N ILE A 47 -12.84 13.12 0.03
CA ILE A 47 -12.56 13.16 -1.40
C ILE A 47 -13.88 13.44 -2.12
N ARG A 48 -13.90 14.49 -2.96
CA ARG A 48 -15.07 14.88 -3.75
C ARG A 48 -14.84 14.51 -5.22
N GLY A 49 -15.72 13.68 -5.77
CA GLY A 49 -15.82 13.45 -7.20
C GLY A 49 -16.88 14.33 -7.85
N GLN A 50 -17.20 14.06 -9.11
CA GLN A 50 -18.24 14.81 -9.83
C GLN A 50 -19.65 14.52 -9.30
N ASN A 51 -19.97 13.24 -9.11
CA ASN A 51 -21.30 12.77 -8.68
C ASN A 51 -21.22 11.89 -7.41
N ASN A 52 -20.12 11.97 -6.67
CA ASN A 52 -19.96 11.24 -5.43
C ASN A 52 -19.07 12.00 -4.46
N PHE A 53 -19.13 11.61 -3.18
CA PHE A 53 -18.10 11.96 -2.22
C PHE A 53 -17.78 10.75 -1.36
N MET A 54 -16.53 10.68 -0.93
CA MET A 54 -16.00 9.61 -0.11
C MET A 54 -15.43 10.21 1.16
N THR A 55 -15.72 9.56 2.29
CA THR A 55 -15.07 9.83 3.57
C THR A 55 -14.27 8.62 3.98
N ILE A 56 -13.05 8.86 4.48
CA ILE A 56 -12.18 7.83 5.01
C ILE A 56 -11.85 8.17 6.45
N GLU A 57 -12.18 7.26 7.35
CA GLU A 57 -11.80 7.31 8.75
C GLU A 57 -10.81 6.20 9.05
N TYR A 58 -9.87 6.47 9.97
CA TYR A 58 -8.81 5.55 10.31
C TYR A 58 -8.83 5.24 11.80
N TYR A 59 -8.78 3.96 12.13
CA TYR A 59 -8.86 3.48 13.50
C TYR A 59 -7.63 2.63 13.82
N HIS A 60 -6.91 3.00 14.89
CA HIS A 60 -5.82 2.18 15.38
C HIS A 60 -6.33 0.83 15.86
N GLN A 61 -5.68 -0.22 15.36
CA GLN A 61 -5.78 -1.56 15.92
C GLN A 61 -4.48 -1.91 16.68
N LYS A 62 -4.41 -3.11 17.25
CA LYS A 62 -3.19 -3.59 17.92
C LYS A 62 -2.04 -3.73 16.89
N LYS A 63 -0.82 -3.30 17.25
CA LYS A 63 0.48 -3.67 16.60
C LYS A 63 0.56 -3.51 15.07
N SER A 64 0.83 -2.31 14.56
CA SER A 64 1.09 -2.02 13.13
C SER A 64 -0.09 -2.31 12.20
N PHE A 65 -1.30 -2.41 12.76
CA PHE A 65 -2.56 -2.53 12.04
C PHE A 65 -3.37 -1.24 12.14
N ILE A 66 -4.10 -0.93 11.08
CA ILE A 66 -5.10 0.13 11.04
C ILE A 66 -6.34 -0.42 10.34
N ASP A 67 -7.52 0.00 10.77
CA ASP A 67 -8.74 -0.17 9.99
C ASP A 67 -9.07 1.13 9.29
N MET A 68 -9.27 1.05 7.98
CA MET A 68 -9.73 2.14 7.13
C MET A 68 -11.23 1.93 6.88
N GLN A 69 -12.07 2.78 7.49
CA GLN A 69 -13.49 2.80 7.22
C GLN A 69 -13.76 3.77 6.07
N VAL A 70 -14.16 3.22 4.93
CA VAL A 70 -14.48 3.96 3.71
C VAL A 70 -16.00 4.04 3.60
N THR A 71 -16.53 5.25 3.51
CA THR A 71 -17.93 5.50 3.16
C THR A 71 -17.97 6.28 1.86
N ILE A 72 -18.72 5.79 0.88
CA ILE A 72 -18.95 6.46 -0.40
C ILE A 72 -20.44 6.80 -0.49
N PHE A 73 -20.73 8.02 -0.90
CA PHE A 73 -22.07 8.49 -1.22
C PHE A 73 -22.12 8.76 -2.73
N GLU A 74 -22.85 7.93 -3.47
CA GLU A 74 -22.99 8.04 -4.92
C GLU A 74 -24.34 8.64 -5.28
N GLN A 75 -24.32 9.75 -6.02
CA GLN A 75 -25.54 10.39 -6.49
C GLN A 75 -26.18 9.55 -7.59
N GLN A 76 -27.46 9.26 -7.39
CA GLN A 76 -28.30 8.52 -8.33
C GLN A 76 -28.96 9.48 -9.33
N LEU A 77 -29.53 8.93 -10.41
CA LEU A 77 -30.20 9.72 -11.46
C LEU A 77 -31.39 10.54 -10.92
N ASP A 78 -32.04 10.07 -9.87
CA ASP A 78 -33.16 10.76 -9.20
C ASP A 78 -32.72 11.80 -8.16
N GLN A 79 -31.42 12.13 -8.14
CA GLN A 79 -30.77 13.04 -7.18
C GLN A 79 -30.71 12.52 -5.74
N SER A 80 -31.14 11.30 -5.47
CA SER A 80 -30.87 10.63 -4.19
C SER A 80 -29.39 10.21 -4.08
N PHE A 81 -28.97 9.80 -2.89
CA PHE A 81 -27.63 9.26 -2.67
C PHE A 81 -27.73 7.83 -2.17
N GLN A 82 -26.95 6.94 -2.79
CA GLN A 82 -26.70 5.60 -2.26
C GLN A 82 -25.44 5.64 -1.38
N LYS A 83 -25.55 5.11 -0.16
CA LYS A 83 -24.41 4.93 0.75
C LYS A 83 -23.82 3.54 0.55
N LEU A 84 -22.50 3.48 0.35
CA LEU A 84 -21.70 2.26 0.32
C LEU A 84 -20.65 2.34 1.42
N GLU A 85 -20.45 1.25 2.15
CA GLU A 85 -19.51 1.18 3.26
C GLU A 85 -18.60 -0.04 3.13
N ALA A 86 -17.32 0.16 3.41
CA ALA A 86 -16.33 -0.90 3.50
C ALA A 86 -15.36 -0.63 4.65
N THR A 87 -14.98 -1.69 5.37
CA THR A 87 -13.85 -1.64 6.30
C THR A 87 -12.70 -2.42 5.68
N ILE A 88 -11.58 -1.74 5.53
CA ILE A 88 -10.37 -2.29 4.94
C ILE A 88 -9.28 -2.26 6.00
N THR A 89 -8.91 -3.44 6.50
CA THR A 89 -7.78 -3.55 7.41
C THR A 89 -6.48 -3.46 6.62
N GLU A 90 -5.51 -2.72 7.16
CA GLU A 90 -4.16 -2.69 6.64
C GLU A 90 -3.13 -3.04 7.70
N ARG A 91 -2.01 -3.57 7.24
CA ARG A 91 -0.84 -3.81 8.09
C ARG A 91 0.44 -3.45 7.37
N SER A 92 1.38 -2.86 8.08
CA SER A 92 2.75 -2.69 7.59
C SER A 92 3.77 -3.48 8.41
N PHE A 93 4.99 -3.53 7.91
CA PHE A 93 6.13 -4.21 8.50
C PHE A 93 7.38 -3.33 8.44
N PRO A 94 8.38 -3.55 9.31
CA PRO A 94 9.61 -2.78 9.28
C PRO A 94 10.24 -2.80 7.89
N ARG A 95 10.60 -1.61 7.40
CA ARG A 95 11.14 -1.43 6.04
C ARG A 95 12.33 -2.34 5.78
N GLU A 96 13.24 -2.47 6.75
CA GLU A 96 14.43 -3.30 6.63
C GLU A 96 14.08 -4.76 6.35
N ARG A 97 12.98 -5.25 6.94
CA ARG A 97 12.48 -6.61 6.75
C ARG A 97 11.91 -6.80 5.34
N VAL A 98 11.18 -5.80 4.84
CA VAL A 98 10.62 -5.80 3.49
C VAL A 98 11.74 -5.74 2.45
N ASP A 99 12.69 -4.79 2.61
CA ASP A 99 13.85 -4.62 1.74
C ASP A 99 14.68 -5.91 1.66
N PHE A 100 14.92 -6.57 2.79
CA PHE A 100 15.64 -7.85 2.82
C PHE A 100 14.90 -8.93 2.03
N ALA A 101 13.59 -9.08 2.23
CA ALA A 101 12.79 -10.10 1.55
C ALA A 101 12.66 -9.86 0.04
N LEU A 102 12.65 -8.61 -0.43
CA LEU A 102 12.66 -8.32 -1.86
C LEU A 102 14.02 -8.69 -2.49
N ARG A 103 15.12 -8.37 -1.80
CA ARG A 103 16.48 -8.65 -2.28
C ARG A 103 16.82 -10.14 -2.35
N THR A 104 16.03 -11.03 -1.73
CA THR A 104 16.18 -12.48 -1.93
C THR A 104 15.64 -12.96 -3.28
N HIS A 105 14.84 -12.14 -3.97
CA HIS A 105 14.16 -12.51 -5.21
C HIS A 105 14.52 -11.62 -6.41
N PHE A 106 14.90 -10.38 -6.15
CA PHE A 106 15.18 -9.38 -7.18
C PHE A 106 16.61 -8.85 -7.05
N LYS A 107 17.30 -8.70 -8.18
CA LYS A 107 18.69 -8.20 -8.23
C LYS A 107 18.78 -6.73 -7.87
N GLU A 108 17.80 -5.98 -8.35
CA GLU A 108 17.70 -4.55 -8.15
C GLU A 108 16.38 -4.22 -7.47
N VAL A 109 16.47 -3.46 -6.38
CA VAL A 109 15.33 -2.97 -5.62
C VAL A 109 15.58 -1.48 -5.38
N ARG A 110 14.80 -0.65 -6.05
CA ARG A 110 14.77 0.81 -5.89
C ARG A 110 13.57 1.19 -5.05
N VAL A 111 13.75 2.18 -4.18
CA VAL A 111 12.70 2.69 -3.29
C VAL A 111 12.64 4.21 -3.41
N GLN A 112 11.44 4.74 -3.56
CA GLN A 112 11.17 6.16 -3.69
C GLN A 112 10.06 6.58 -2.73
N ASP A 113 10.10 7.84 -2.30
CA ASP A 113 8.95 8.49 -1.67
C ASP A 113 8.09 9.05 -2.82
N PRO A 114 6.80 8.68 -2.94
CA PRO A 114 5.94 9.10 -4.05
C PRO A 114 5.82 10.62 -4.21
N GLU A 115 6.01 11.37 -3.12
CA GLU A 115 6.03 12.84 -3.16
C GLU A 115 7.37 13.42 -3.64
N ASN A 116 8.21 12.60 -4.29
CA ASN A 116 9.57 12.96 -4.76
C ASN A 116 10.50 13.48 -3.66
N ARG A 117 10.25 13.08 -2.40
CA ARG A 117 11.12 13.38 -1.27
C ARG A 117 12.24 12.36 -1.15
N ARG A 118 13.26 12.69 -0.36
CA ARG A 118 14.24 11.69 0.09
C ARG A 118 13.53 10.68 0.98
N VAL A 119 13.68 9.39 0.69
CA VAL A 119 13.18 8.32 1.58
C VAL A 119 13.80 8.46 2.97
N THR A 120 12.95 8.52 3.99
CA THR A 120 13.37 8.55 5.40
C THR A 120 12.55 7.56 6.24
N ARG A 121 12.89 7.42 7.52
CA ARG A 121 12.06 6.66 8.47
C ARG A 121 10.66 7.27 8.70
N TRP A 122 10.44 8.50 8.24
CA TRP A 122 9.20 9.26 8.37
C TRP A 122 8.41 9.33 7.05
N SER A 123 8.81 8.57 6.02
CA SER A 123 8.01 8.47 4.81
C SER A 123 6.72 7.71 5.11
N ASN A 124 5.55 8.27 4.76
CA ASN A 124 4.25 7.63 4.98
C ASN A 124 3.99 6.47 4.01
N GLU A 125 4.49 6.62 2.78
CA GLU A 125 4.36 5.65 1.70
C GLU A 125 5.73 5.42 1.04
N LEU A 126 5.95 4.24 0.48
CA LEU A 126 7.15 3.91 -0.28
C LEU A 126 6.76 3.20 -1.58
N LEU A 127 7.22 3.75 -2.71
CA LEU A 127 7.13 3.11 -4.02
C LEU A 127 8.36 2.23 -4.26
N TYR A 128 8.13 0.94 -4.46
CA TYR A 128 9.16 -0.04 -4.80
C TYR A 128 9.16 -0.32 -6.30
N THR A 129 10.35 -0.34 -6.89
CA THR A 129 10.61 -0.87 -8.23
C THR A 129 11.63 -1.99 -8.13
N CYS A 130 11.23 -3.22 -8.44
CA CYS A 130 12.07 -4.41 -8.32
C CYS A 130 12.29 -5.04 -9.70
N ILE A 131 13.54 -5.25 -10.11
CA ILE A 131 13.90 -5.82 -11.41
C ILE A 131 14.41 -7.25 -11.25
N LYS A 132 13.83 -8.19 -12.02
CA LYS A 132 14.29 -9.58 -12.07
C LYS A 132 15.64 -9.65 -12.80
N SER A 133 16.57 -10.43 -12.26
CA SER A 133 17.84 -10.72 -12.94
C SER A 133 17.59 -11.19 -14.37
N PRO A 134 18.42 -10.79 -15.34
CA PRO A 134 18.54 -11.55 -16.57
C PRO A 134 18.89 -13.00 -16.23
N SER A 135 18.28 -13.98 -16.91
CA SER A 135 18.79 -15.36 -16.84
C SER A 135 20.28 -15.32 -17.19
N CYS A 136 21.15 -15.90 -16.35
CA CYS A 136 22.49 -16.21 -16.83
C CYS A 136 22.32 -17.28 -17.91
N ASN A 137 22.67 -16.96 -19.16
CA ASN A 137 22.94 -17.96 -20.19
C ASN A 137 24.27 -18.65 -19.89
#